data_AF-A0A442VPZ2-F1
#
_entry.id   AF-A0A442VPZ2-F1
#
_cell.length_a   1.000
_cell.length_b   1.000
_cell.length_c   1.000
_cell.angle_alpha   90.00
_cell.angle_beta   90.00
_cell.angle_gamma   90.00
#
_symmetry.space_group_name_H-M   'P 1'
#
loop_
_entity.id
_entity.type
_entity.pdbx_description
1 polymer ?
#
loop_
_entity_poly.entity_id
_entity_poly.type
_entity_poly.pdbx_seq_one_letter_code
_entity_poly.pdbx_strand_id
1 'polypeptide(L)'
;MRRAKDRRGGRSLAPVLLAALVASAPAWADAASGAAACTGCHGPAALGSAIPSLDGHAADDIVAQMQAFRSGERKATVMDRIASGFTEEETRAIAEWLAKPEAARHAQP
;
A
#
# COMPACT_ATOMS: atom_id res chain seq x y z
N MET A 1 -0.60 -73.73 13.91
CA MET A 1 -0.44 -72.53 14.77
C MET A 1 1.05 -72.22 14.94
N ARG A 2 1.58 -71.16 14.30
CA ARG A 2 2.76 -70.36 14.69
C ARG A 2 2.90 -69.19 13.71
N ARG A 3 3.07 -68.00 14.27
CA ARG A 3 3.22 -66.69 13.62
C ARG A 3 4.52 -66.58 12.82
N ALA A 4 4.47 -65.91 11.67
CA ALA A 4 5.49 -65.00 11.14
C ALA A 4 4.81 -64.26 9.96
N LYS A 5 4.45 -62.97 10.08
CA LYS A 5 5.32 -61.78 10.03
C LYS A 5 6.11 -61.73 8.73
N ASP A 6 6.11 -60.52 8.15
CA ASP A 6 6.98 -60.04 7.07
C ASP A 6 6.50 -60.36 5.65
N ARG A 7 6.44 -59.44 4.68
CA ARG A 7 6.57 -57.96 4.59
C ARG A 7 6.24 -57.63 3.13
N ARG A 8 6.03 -56.32 2.89
CA ARG A 8 6.27 -55.62 1.61
C ARG A 8 5.26 -55.84 0.50
N GLY A 9 4.65 -54.74 0.08
CA GLY A 9 4.16 -54.62 -1.29
C GLY A 9 2.97 -53.69 -1.43
N GLY A 10 3.14 -52.39 -1.21
CA GLY A 10 2.06 -51.44 -1.44
C GLY A 10 2.50 -50.02 -1.19
N ARG A 11 3.38 -49.50 -2.06
CA ARG A 11 3.67 -48.07 -2.15
C ARG A 11 2.38 -47.38 -2.62
N SER A 12 1.51 -47.02 -1.68
CA SER A 12 0.42 -46.11 -1.95
C SER A 12 1.00 -44.70 -2.09
N LEU A 13 1.34 -44.35 -3.33
CA LEU A 13 1.58 -42.98 -3.77
C LEU A 13 0.22 -42.26 -3.74
N ALA A 14 -0.17 -41.72 -2.60
CA ALA A 14 -1.24 -40.73 -2.55
C ALA A 14 -0.64 -39.37 -2.94
N PRO A 15 -1.18 -38.67 -3.94
CA PRO A 15 -0.63 -37.40 -4.38
C PRO A 15 -0.81 -36.38 -3.27
N VAL A 16 0.30 -35.78 -2.82
CA VAL A 16 0.26 -34.56 -2.01
C VAL A 16 -0.32 -33.48 -2.94
N LEU A 17 -1.62 -33.22 -2.80
CA LEU A 17 -2.27 -32.05 -3.39
C LEU A 17 -1.64 -30.82 -2.74
N LEU A 18 -0.58 -30.30 -3.37
CA LEU A 18 -0.05 -28.97 -3.10
C LEU A 18 -1.13 -27.98 -3.56
N ALA A 19 -2.01 -27.60 -2.63
CA ALA A 19 -2.89 -26.46 -2.83
C ALA A 19 -2.00 -25.22 -3.02
N ALA A 20 -1.92 -24.71 -4.25
CA ALA A 20 -1.28 -23.45 -4.54
C ALA A 20 -2.11 -22.33 -3.89
N LEU A 21 -1.61 -21.75 -2.79
CA LEU A 21 -2.12 -20.47 -2.32
C LEU A 21 -1.73 -19.41 -3.35
N VAL A 22 -2.68 -19.01 -4.20
CA VAL A 22 -2.58 -17.72 -4.88
C VAL A 22 -2.77 -16.67 -3.79
N ALA A 23 -1.66 -16.11 -3.33
CA ALA A 23 -1.70 -14.92 -2.48
C ALA A 23 -2.15 -13.75 -3.36
N SER A 24 -3.39 -13.28 -3.18
CA SER A 24 -3.83 -12.02 -3.75
C SER A 24 -2.97 -10.91 -3.15
N ALA A 25 -2.22 -10.20 -3.99
CA ALA A 25 -1.61 -8.96 -3.56
C ALA A 25 -2.73 -8.00 -3.11
N PRO A 26 -2.52 -7.23 -2.04
CA PRO A 26 -3.53 -6.29 -1.62
C PRO A 26 -3.52 -5.08 -2.57
N ALA A 27 -4.68 -4.42 -2.76
CA ALA A 27 -4.92 -3.32 -3.72
C ALA A 27 -4.01 -2.07 -3.60
N TRP A 28 -3.02 -2.10 -2.71
CA TRP A 28 -1.99 -1.07 -2.51
C TRP A 28 -0.60 -1.52 -2.97
N ALA A 29 -0.48 -2.73 -3.53
CA ALA A 29 0.78 -3.23 -4.08
C ALA A 29 1.30 -2.39 -5.26
N ASP A 30 0.39 -1.75 -6.01
CA ASP A 30 0.69 -0.83 -7.11
C ASP A 30 0.75 0.66 -6.68
N ALA A 31 0.60 0.96 -5.40
CA ALA A 31 0.80 2.31 -4.90
C ALA A 31 2.30 2.63 -4.89
N ALA A 32 2.68 3.83 -5.35
CA ALA A 32 4.01 4.35 -5.10
C ALA A 32 4.31 4.19 -3.59
N SER A 33 5.50 3.71 -3.24
CA SER A 33 5.86 3.38 -1.86
C SER A 33 5.51 4.54 -0.91
N GLY A 34 4.54 4.31 -0.02
CA GLY A 34 4.06 5.31 0.94
C GLY A 34 2.80 6.09 0.54
N ALA A 35 2.34 6.05 -0.72
CA ALA A 35 1.19 6.83 -1.18
C ALA A 35 -0.12 6.42 -0.50
N ALA A 36 -0.33 5.11 -0.31
CA ALA A 36 -1.49 4.59 0.42
C ALA A 36 -1.50 5.00 1.90
N ALA A 37 -0.34 5.29 2.51
CA ALA A 37 -0.28 5.72 3.91
C ALA A 37 -0.86 7.13 4.11
N CYS A 38 -0.84 7.98 3.07
CA CYS A 38 -1.37 9.34 3.11
C CYS A 38 -2.88 9.35 3.40
N THR A 39 -3.62 8.35 2.91
CA THR A 39 -5.08 8.27 3.06
C THR A 39 -5.50 7.94 4.50
N GLY A 40 -4.59 7.43 5.34
CA GLY A 40 -4.87 7.18 6.76
C GLY A 40 -5.22 8.46 7.54
N CYS A 41 -4.63 9.60 7.15
CA CYS A 41 -4.95 10.90 7.74
C CYS A 41 -5.75 11.82 6.81
N HIS A 42 -5.65 11.65 5.50
CA HIS A 42 -6.24 12.56 4.51
C HIS A 42 -7.44 11.97 3.74
N GLY A 43 -7.80 10.71 4.00
CA GLY A 43 -8.94 10.05 3.37
C GLY A 43 -10.28 10.47 3.97
N PRO A 44 -11.39 9.80 3.60
CA PRO A 44 -12.75 10.18 4.00
C PRO A 44 -12.99 10.25 5.51
N ALA A 45 -12.22 9.49 6.29
CA ALA A 45 -12.28 9.54 7.75
C ALA A 45 -11.87 10.91 8.33
N ALA A 46 -11.18 11.75 7.55
CA ALA A 46 -10.76 13.09 7.93
C ALA A 46 -11.81 14.17 7.66
N LEU A 47 -12.94 13.83 7.03
CA LEU A 47 -14.00 14.79 6.73
C LEU A 47 -14.52 15.46 8.01
N GLY A 48 -14.53 16.80 8.02
CA GLY A 48 -14.91 17.60 9.19
C GLY A 48 -13.78 17.81 10.22
N SER A 49 -12.58 17.29 9.97
CA SER A 49 -11.38 17.59 10.75
C SER A 49 -10.61 18.79 10.18
N ALA A 50 -9.55 19.21 10.87
CA ALA A 50 -8.60 20.21 10.37
C ALA A 50 -7.64 19.67 9.30
N ILE A 51 -7.65 18.35 9.04
CA ILE A 51 -6.81 17.73 8.02
C ILE A 51 -7.54 17.83 6.67
N PRO A 52 -6.96 18.50 5.67
CA PRO A 52 -7.61 18.66 4.37
C PRO A 52 -7.64 17.35 3.59
N SER A 53 -8.67 17.17 2.77
CA SER A 53 -8.69 16.12 1.75
C SER A 53 -7.60 16.36 0.71
N LEU A 54 -7.05 15.27 0.16
CA LEU A 54 -6.11 15.30 -0.96
C LEU A 54 -6.82 15.14 -2.32
N ASP A 55 -8.13 14.91 -2.32
CA ASP A 55 -8.89 14.71 -3.54
C ASP A 55 -9.03 16.00 -4.35
N GLY A 56 -8.89 15.89 -5.67
CA GLY A 56 -9.03 16.99 -6.60
C GLY A 56 -7.81 17.90 -6.72
N HIS A 57 -6.74 17.64 -5.97
CA HIS A 57 -5.46 18.33 -6.15
C HIS A 57 -4.67 17.73 -7.32
N ALA A 58 -4.08 18.58 -8.15
CA ALA A 58 -3.16 18.13 -9.18
C ALA A 58 -1.86 17.61 -8.57
N ALA A 59 -1.17 16.70 -9.26
CA ALA A 59 0.09 16.15 -8.76
C ALA A 59 1.13 17.25 -8.48
N ASP A 60 1.25 18.23 -9.37
CA ASP A 60 2.18 19.36 -9.20
C ASP A 60 1.86 20.20 -7.96
N ASP A 61 0.58 20.38 -7.63
CA ASP A 61 0.18 21.09 -6.41
C ASP A 61 0.62 20.30 -5.17
N ILE A 62 0.42 18.98 -5.17
CA ILE A 62 0.83 18.11 -4.05
C ILE A 62 2.36 18.13 -3.88
N VAL A 63 3.12 18.08 -4.99
CA VAL A 63 4.58 18.21 -4.97
C VAL A 63 5.00 19.56 -4.37
N ALA A 64 4.40 20.66 -4.84
CA ALA A 64 4.70 21.99 -4.34
C ALA A 64 4.42 22.12 -2.83
N GLN A 65 3.31 21.55 -2.35
CA GLN A 65 3.01 21.55 -0.92
C GLN A 65 4.02 20.74 -0.10
N MET A 66 4.41 19.56 -0.58
CA MET A 66 5.42 18.73 0.08
C MET A 66 6.77 19.44 0.15
N GLN A 67 7.18 20.14 -0.92
CA GLN A 67 8.39 20.96 -0.92
C GLN A 67 8.30 22.12 0.07
N ALA A 68 7.17 22.83 0.10
CA ALA A 68 6.94 23.93 1.03
C ALA A 68 6.95 23.48 2.50
N PHE A 69 6.44 22.28 2.80
CA PHE A 69 6.53 21.70 4.14
C PHE A 69 7.97 21.31 4.49
N ARG A 70 8.72 20.72 3.56
CA ARG A 70 10.12 20.31 3.76
C ARG A 70 11.04 21.51 3.98
N SER A 71 10.84 22.59 3.24
CA SER A 71 11.62 23.84 3.39
C SER A 71 11.22 24.64 4.63
N GLY A 72 10.07 24.32 5.25
CA GLY A 72 9.50 25.06 6.36
C GLY A 72 8.82 26.39 5.97
N GLU A 73 8.69 26.65 4.66
CA GLU A 73 7.93 27.76 4.09
C GLU A 73 6.45 27.66 4.48
N ARG A 74 5.88 26.46 4.40
CA ARG A 74 4.55 26.15 4.91
C ARG A 74 4.65 25.53 6.30
N LYS A 75 3.95 26.12 7.28
CA LYS A 75 3.84 25.56 8.62
C LYS A 75 2.86 24.39 8.65
N ALA A 76 3.21 23.36 9.41
CA ALA A 76 2.40 22.16 9.63
C ALA A 76 2.49 21.70 11.08
N THR A 77 1.54 20.87 11.49
CA THR A 77 1.59 20.15 12.77
C THR A 77 2.53 18.94 12.70
N VAL A 78 2.53 18.23 11.56
CA VAL A 78 3.32 17.01 11.35
C VAL A 78 3.84 16.85 9.92
N MET A 79 3.26 17.55 8.94
CA MET A 79 3.61 17.34 7.53
C MET A 79 5.04 17.75 7.17
N ASP A 80 5.68 18.63 7.93
CA ASP A 80 7.11 18.93 7.81
C ASP A 80 7.99 17.67 8.02
N ARG A 81 7.66 16.90 9.05
CA ARG A 81 8.35 15.63 9.37
C ARG A 81 8.02 14.54 8.35
N ILE A 82 6.75 14.44 7.93
CA ILE A 82 6.34 13.47 6.90
C ILE A 82 7.00 13.79 5.56
N ALA A 83 6.99 15.05 5.13
CA ALA A 83 7.55 15.48 3.86
C ALA A 83 9.06 15.27 3.79
N SER A 84 9.77 15.35 4.91
CA SER A 84 11.21 15.07 4.99
C SER A 84 11.57 13.59 4.83
N GLY A 85 10.60 12.68 4.92
CA GLY A 85 10.82 11.23 4.85
C GLY A 85 10.88 10.64 3.44
N PHE A 86 10.60 11.44 2.41
CA PHE A 86 10.54 10.98 1.01
C PHE A 86 11.61 11.67 0.16
N THR A 87 12.06 11.07 -0.94
CA THR A 87 12.85 11.77 -1.95
C THR A 87 11.96 12.63 -2.86
N GLU A 88 12.54 13.40 -3.78
CA GLU A 88 11.76 14.16 -4.77
C GLU A 88 11.03 13.22 -5.73
N GLU A 89 11.69 12.12 -6.13
CA GLU A 89 11.13 11.10 -7.01
C GLU A 89 9.96 10.38 -6.32
N GLU A 90 10.12 9.99 -5.05
CA GLU A 90 9.05 9.38 -4.26
C GLU A 90 7.89 10.35 -4.06
N THR A 91 8.18 11.62 -3.76
CA THR A 91 7.17 12.67 -3.62
C THR A 91 6.35 12.82 -4.90
N ARG A 92 7.01 12.82 -6.06
CA ARG A 92 6.32 12.89 -7.36
C ARG A 92 5.47 11.66 -7.62
N ALA A 93 6.00 10.46 -7.39
CA ALA A 93 5.26 9.21 -7.56
C ALA A 93 4.02 9.14 -6.63
N ILE A 94 4.16 9.58 -5.37
CA ILE A 94 3.05 9.69 -4.42
C ILE A 94 2.00 10.70 -4.91
N ALA A 95 2.44 11.87 -5.37
CA ALA A 95 1.55 12.91 -5.87
C ALA A 95 0.75 12.48 -7.10
N GLU A 96 1.38 11.80 -8.06
CA GLU A 96 0.72 11.24 -9.23
C GLU A 96 -0.34 10.20 -8.86
N TRP A 97 -0.06 9.37 -7.86
CA TRP A 97 -1.04 8.41 -7.35
C TRP A 97 -2.21 9.11 -6.65
N LEU A 98 -1.94 10.12 -5.82
CA LEU A 98 -2.96 10.87 -5.07
C LEU A 98 -3.85 11.75 -5.95
N ALA A 99 -3.32 12.28 -7.05
CA ALA A 99 -4.08 13.09 -8.01
C ALA A 99 -5.18 12.31 -8.74
N LYS A 100 -5.11 10.96 -8.72
CA LYS A 100 -6.20 10.12 -9.20
C LYS A 100 -7.39 10.24 -8.25
N PRO A 101 -8.64 10.23 -8.76
CA PRO A 101 -9.82 10.22 -7.90
C PRO A 101 -9.79 9.00 -6.97
N GLU A 102 -10.29 9.15 -5.74
CA GLU A 102 -10.26 8.09 -4.73
C GLU A 102 -10.80 6.74 -5.25
N ALA A 103 -11.92 6.77 -5.97
CA ALA A 103 -12.49 5.57 -6.60
C ALA A 103 -11.49 4.85 -7.51
N ALA A 104 -10.63 5.57 -8.22
CA ALA A 104 -9.62 4.99 -9.10
C ALA A 104 -8.38 4.51 -8.34
N ARG A 105 -8.03 5.12 -7.20
CA ARG A 105 -6.89 4.71 -6.35
C ARG A 105 -7.14 3.38 -5.65
N HIS A 106 -8.38 3.11 -5.26
CA HIS A 106 -8.80 1.91 -4.54
C HIS A 106 -9.21 0.76 -5.48
N ALA A 107 -9.37 1.05 -6.78
CA ALA A 107 -9.73 0.09 -7.81
C ALA A 107 -8.52 -0.48 -8.58
N GLN A 108 -7.30 -0.08 -8.23
CA GLN A 108 -6.10 -0.66 -8.82
C GLN A 108 -5.83 -2.04 -8.19
N PRO A 109 -5.47 -3.06 -9.00
CA PRO A 109 -5.51 -4.47 -8.62
C PRO A 109 -4.62 -4.85 -7.43
#